data_AF-A0A8C3SVG1-F1
#
_entry.id   AF-A0A8C3SVG1-F1
#
_cell.length_a   1.000
_cell.length_b   1.000
_cell.length_c   1.000
_cell.angle_alpha   90.00
_cell.angle_beta   90.00
_cell.angle_gamma   90.00
#
_symmetry.space_group_name_H-M   'P 1'
#
loop_
_entity.id
_entity.type
_entity.pdbx_description
1 polymer ?
#
loop_
_entity_poly.entity_id
_entity_poly.type
_entity_poly.pdbx_seq_one_letter_code
_entity_poly.pdbx_strand_id
1 'polypeptide(L)'
;MKTLENSFICGTLAFGFYLPLFAASLETVTIPEQMKSAVAKVLVSTTSCSVTCGLGFKVEEICQIDPHGKRSHCIFRRSDCLTSWICGLLHFTVPIGKPFKLSCLTSEMIGVGSQAFIYTWRLARGIISTDDLLFKPFKTPSYVIKLSPAKESDAGTYRCDVQLMKTFKLIKRIYFGLRVIPNDLVDLNFQKSLTLEQKLAANEKEGNQQNGTSVIVQWHQQSWQRRALLVFLIGIGSGVAGGVLVGTVLYFLLEAHRKNRATEE
;
A
#
# COMPACT_ATOMS: atom_id res chain seq x y z
N MET A 1 -10.25 53.20 78.00
CA MET A 1 -10.20 52.28 79.15
C MET A 1 -10.32 50.87 78.57
N LYS A 2 -9.19 50.27 78.17
CA LYS A 2 -8.56 49.09 78.79
C LYS A 2 -9.53 47.92 79.07
N THR A 3 -9.48 46.90 78.20
CA THR A 3 -9.11 45.49 78.51
C THR A 3 -9.18 44.68 77.19
N LEU A 4 -8.04 44.26 76.61
CA LEU A 4 -7.36 42.97 76.85
C LEU A 4 -8.04 41.86 76.01
N GLU A 5 -7.65 41.61 74.75
CA GLU A 5 -6.45 40.86 74.34
C GLU A 5 -6.26 39.54 75.11
N ASN A 6 -6.86 38.46 74.61
CA ASN A 6 -6.36 37.07 74.64
C ASN A 6 -7.51 36.07 74.43
N SER A 7 -7.83 35.78 73.18
CA SER A 7 -8.28 34.45 72.74
C SER A 7 -8.21 34.35 71.20
N PHE A 8 -7.16 34.93 70.62
CA PHE A 8 -6.65 34.44 69.33
C PHE A 8 -5.95 33.11 69.63
N ILE A 9 -6.10 32.10 68.78
CA ILE A 9 -5.62 30.71 68.93
C ILE A 9 -6.65 29.75 69.58
N CYS A 10 -7.89 29.76 69.06
CA CYS A 10 -8.71 28.54 69.01
C CYS A 10 -9.71 28.59 67.83
N GLY A 11 -9.30 29.18 66.71
CA GLY A 11 -10.18 29.40 65.55
C GLY A 11 -9.67 28.80 64.24
N THR A 12 -8.50 28.16 64.24
CA THR A 12 -7.78 27.74 63.02
C THR A 12 -7.63 26.21 62.89
N LEU A 13 -8.47 25.43 63.56
CA LEU A 13 -8.60 23.98 63.36
C LEU A 13 -10.05 23.53 63.08
N ALA A 14 -10.93 24.46 62.67
CA ALA A 14 -12.32 24.15 62.30
C ALA A 14 -12.68 24.56 60.85
N PHE A 15 -11.68 24.87 60.01
CA PHE A 15 -11.87 25.23 58.60
C PHE A 15 -11.34 24.18 57.61
N GLY A 16 -11.14 22.94 58.07
CA GLY A 16 -10.67 21.82 57.25
C GLY A 16 -11.77 20.89 56.71
N PHE A 17 -13.05 21.18 56.94
CA PHE A 17 -14.16 20.29 56.56
C PHE A 17 -15.37 21.00 55.93
N TYR A 18 -15.13 22.06 55.17
CA TYR A 18 -16.13 22.61 54.24
C TYR A 18 -15.58 22.58 52.81
N LEU A 19 -15.18 21.39 52.36
CA LEU A 19 -15.28 21.05 50.94
C LEU A 19 -16.78 20.90 50.68
N PRO A 20 -17.39 21.74 49.82
CA PRO A 20 -18.75 21.48 49.47
C PRO A 20 -18.72 20.18 48.66
N LEU A 21 -19.33 19.13 49.22
CA LEU A 21 -19.86 18.02 48.47
C LEU A 21 -20.96 18.55 47.55
N PHE A 22 -20.60 19.39 46.58
CA PHE A 22 -21.28 19.38 45.30
C PHE A 22 -20.88 18.06 44.67
N ALA A 23 -21.57 17.00 45.12
CA ALA A 23 -21.88 15.92 44.22
C ALA A 23 -22.44 16.61 42.98
N ALA A 24 -21.62 16.72 41.95
CA ALA A 24 -22.14 16.81 40.61
C ALA A 24 -22.99 15.55 40.49
N SER A 25 -24.29 15.71 40.78
CA SER A 25 -25.29 14.78 40.32
C SER A 25 -25.01 14.67 38.84
N LEU A 26 -24.44 13.53 38.45
CA LEU A 26 -24.56 13.06 37.08
C LEU A 26 -26.06 13.08 36.87
N GLU A 27 -26.57 14.14 36.23
CA GLU A 27 -27.93 14.16 35.72
C GLU A 27 -28.09 12.83 35.02
N THR A 28 -28.96 11.99 35.58
CA THR A 28 -29.33 10.72 34.98
C THR A 28 -29.85 11.08 33.60
N VAL A 29 -29.02 10.85 32.58
CA VAL A 29 -29.35 11.12 31.18
C VAL A 29 -30.64 10.35 30.91
N THR A 30 -31.75 11.07 30.88
CA THR A 30 -33.08 10.46 30.78
C THR A 30 -33.29 10.17 29.29
N ILE A 31 -32.83 8.99 28.86
CA ILE A 31 -32.93 8.56 27.47
C ILE A 31 -34.41 8.36 27.11
N PRO A 32 -34.95 9.07 26.09
CA PRO A 32 -36.34 8.93 25.66
C PRO A 32 -36.69 7.47 25.33
N GLU A 33 -37.91 7.02 25.62
CA GLU A 33 -38.31 5.62 25.38
C GLU A 33 -38.11 5.16 23.94
N GLN A 34 -38.28 6.04 22.95
CA GLN A 34 -38.08 5.71 21.54
C GLN A 34 -36.62 5.40 21.20
N MET A 35 -35.65 5.87 21.98
CA MET A 35 -34.24 5.50 21.82
C MET A 35 -33.89 4.18 22.52
N LYS A 36 -34.73 3.69 23.45
CA LYS A 36 -34.50 2.42 24.16
C LYS A 36 -34.77 1.19 23.29
N SER A 37 -35.46 1.34 22.16
CA SER A 37 -35.77 0.27 21.21
C SER A 37 -35.19 0.50 19.81
N ALA A 38 -34.51 1.62 19.58
CA ALA A 38 -34.00 1.99 18.27
C ALA A 38 -32.77 1.16 17.88
N VAL A 39 -32.80 0.61 16.66
CA VAL A 39 -31.63 -0.03 16.03
C VAL A 39 -30.92 1.01 15.17
N ALA A 40 -29.66 1.29 15.49
CA ALA A 40 -28.86 2.29 14.77
C ALA A 40 -27.90 1.61 13.79
N LYS A 41 -27.78 2.14 12.57
CA LYS A 41 -26.76 1.71 11.61
C LYS A 41 -25.52 2.58 11.79
N VAL A 42 -24.42 1.97 12.26
CA VAL A 42 -23.22 2.71 12.68
C VAL A 42 -21.99 2.16 11.95
N LEU A 43 -21.05 3.06 11.62
CA LEU A 43 -19.72 2.71 11.15
C LEU A 43 -18.91 2.17 12.33
N VAL A 44 -18.57 0.89 12.30
CA VAL A 44 -17.89 0.20 13.42
C VAL A 44 -16.38 0.19 13.24
N SER A 45 -15.91 0.03 12.02
CA SER A 45 -14.49 -0.05 11.68
C SER A 45 -14.23 0.52 10.29
N THR A 46 -13.05 1.07 10.09
CA THR A 46 -12.59 1.57 8.79
C THR A 46 -11.11 1.27 8.60
N THR A 47 -10.74 0.77 7.44
CA THR A 47 -9.32 0.59 7.10
C THR A 47 -8.66 1.94 6.80
N SER A 48 -7.33 1.98 6.89
CA SER A 48 -6.55 3.07 6.30
C SER A 48 -6.81 3.19 4.80
N CYS A 49 -6.54 4.38 4.26
CA CYS A 49 -6.62 4.62 2.83
C CYS A 49 -5.57 3.79 2.09
N SER A 50 -5.93 3.21 0.94
CA SER A 50 -5.04 2.37 0.13
C SER A 50 -3.82 3.10 -0.43
N VAL A 51 -3.82 4.43 -0.40
CA VAL A 51 -2.73 5.28 -0.89
C VAL A 51 -2.47 6.42 0.09
N THR A 52 -1.23 6.87 0.14
CA THR A 52 -0.81 8.03 0.94
C THR A 52 -1.06 9.37 0.23
N CYS A 53 -1.19 9.34 -1.10
CA CYS A 53 -1.52 10.49 -1.93
C CYS A 53 -2.38 10.08 -3.14
N GLY A 54 -3.14 11.02 -3.69
CA GLY A 54 -4.08 10.73 -4.77
C GLY A 54 -5.38 10.08 -4.27
N LEU A 55 -6.24 9.77 -5.23
CA LEU A 55 -7.50 9.08 -4.95
C LEU A 55 -7.24 7.59 -4.72
N GLY A 56 -7.56 7.11 -3.53
CA GLY A 56 -7.57 5.69 -3.19
C GLY A 56 -8.92 5.24 -2.68
N PHE A 57 -8.93 4.08 -2.03
CA PHE A 57 -10.12 3.56 -1.39
C PHE A 57 -9.82 3.06 0.02
N LYS A 58 -10.86 2.99 0.83
CA LYS A 58 -10.87 2.33 2.13
C LYS A 58 -12.09 1.43 2.23
N VAL A 59 -12.05 0.49 3.15
CA VAL A 59 -13.16 -0.42 3.43
C VAL A 59 -13.76 -0.04 4.78
N GLU A 60 -15.07 0.16 4.79
CA GLU A 60 -15.88 0.56 5.93
C GLU A 60 -16.80 -0.59 6.32
N GLU A 61 -16.77 -0.99 7.59
CA GLU A 61 -17.68 -1.96 8.16
C GLU A 61 -18.84 -1.22 8.83
N ILE A 62 -20.05 -1.45 8.32
CA ILE A 62 -21.26 -0.80 8.81
C ILE A 62 -22.20 -1.87 9.36
N CYS A 63 -22.48 -1.82 10.66
CA CYS A 63 -23.36 -2.77 11.33
C CYS A 63 -24.61 -2.09 11.89
N GLN A 64 -25.65 -2.87 12.13
CA GLN A 64 -26.77 -2.47 12.98
C GLN A 64 -26.45 -2.81 14.44
N ILE A 65 -26.61 -1.83 15.32
CA ILE A 65 -26.37 -1.97 16.76
C ILE A 65 -27.72 -1.86 17.46
N ASP A 66 -28.06 -2.86 18.27
CA ASP A 66 -29.25 -2.86 19.10
C ASP A 66 -29.05 -2.04 20.40
N PRO A 67 -30.11 -1.78 21.18
CA PRO A 67 -30.00 -1.05 22.45
C PRO A 67 -29.11 -1.74 23.50
N HIS A 68 -28.83 -3.03 23.33
CA HIS A 68 -27.96 -3.83 24.19
C HIS A 68 -26.51 -3.87 23.70
N GLY A 69 -26.18 -3.14 22.64
CA GLY A 69 -24.84 -3.06 22.07
C GLY A 69 -24.44 -4.25 21.18
N LYS A 70 -25.35 -5.18 20.89
CA LYS A 70 -25.09 -6.32 20.02
C LYS A 70 -25.06 -5.88 18.56
N ARG A 71 -24.02 -6.32 17.86
CA ARG A 71 -23.84 -6.07 16.42
C ARG A 71 -24.60 -7.12 15.61
N SER A 72 -25.36 -6.68 14.61
CA SER A 72 -26.04 -7.53 13.64
C SER A 72 -25.98 -6.89 12.25
N HIS A 73 -26.21 -7.69 11.19
CA HIS A 73 -26.31 -7.20 9.80
C HIS A 73 -25.15 -6.28 9.37
N CYS A 74 -23.91 -6.74 9.59
CA CYS A 74 -22.70 -6.03 9.18
C CYS A 74 -22.46 -6.15 7.68
N ILE A 75 -22.21 -5.02 7.03
CA ILE A 75 -21.86 -4.93 5.61
C ILE A 75 -20.51 -4.25 5.43
N PHE A 76 -19.73 -4.72 4.46
CA PHE A 76 -18.50 -4.05 4.05
C PHE A 76 -18.78 -3.15 2.85
N ARG A 77 -18.39 -1.89 2.95
CA ARG A 77 -18.54 -0.88 1.91
C ARG A 77 -17.17 -0.36 1.51
N ARG A 78 -16.85 -0.40 0.21
CA ARG A 78 -15.71 0.35 -0.33
C ARG A 78 -16.11 1.80 -0.52
N SER A 79 -15.32 2.72 0.02
CA SER A 79 -15.50 4.18 -0.15
C SER A 79 -14.20 4.83 -0.59
N ASP A 80 -14.31 5.89 -1.39
CA ASP A 80 -13.15 6.63 -1.88
C ASP A 80 -12.52 7.46 -0.75
N CYS A 81 -11.20 7.58 -0.77
CA CYS A 81 -10.44 8.39 0.18
C CYS A 81 -9.39 9.23 -0.54
N LEU A 82 -9.10 10.41 0.01
CA LEU A 82 -8.10 11.35 -0.47
C LEU A 82 -7.34 11.92 0.73
N THR A 83 -6.19 11.33 1.05
CA THR A 83 -5.36 11.76 2.18
C THR A 83 -4.61 13.05 1.85
N SER A 84 -3.89 13.05 0.73
CA SER A 84 -3.19 14.21 0.16
C SER A 84 -3.39 14.21 -1.34
N TRP A 85 -3.60 15.38 -1.94
CA TRP A 85 -3.64 15.50 -3.40
C TRP A 85 -2.25 15.68 -4.01
N ILE A 86 -1.21 15.99 -3.23
CA ILE A 86 0.17 16.14 -3.71
C ILE A 86 0.95 14.85 -3.43
N CYS A 87 1.47 14.23 -4.48
CA CYS A 87 2.26 12.99 -4.42
C CYS A 87 3.78 13.21 -4.42
N GLY A 88 4.24 14.45 -4.62
CA GLY A 88 5.66 14.76 -4.68
C GLY A 88 6.34 14.34 -5.99
N LEU A 89 7.66 14.14 -5.92
CA LEU A 89 8.56 13.91 -7.06
C LEU A 89 9.08 12.48 -7.07
N LEU A 90 8.87 11.78 -8.20
CA LEU A 90 9.42 10.47 -8.47
C LEU A 90 10.58 10.58 -9.47
N HIS A 91 11.72 9.96 -9.16
CA HIS A 91 12.91 10.01 -10.00
C HIS A 91 13.07 8.76 -10.85
N PHE A 92 13.34 8.95 -12.15
CA PHE A 92 13.60 7.87 -13.10
C PHE A 92 14.87 8.17 -13.90
N THR A 93 15.63 7.12 -14.15
CA THR A 93 16.78 7.13 -15.06
C THR A 93 16.52 6.09 -16.14
N VAL A 94 16.59 6.50 -17.39
CA VAL A 94 16.29 5.68 -18.57
C VAL A 94 17.47 5.76 -19.53
N PRO A 95 17.97 4.63 -20.04
CA PRO A 95 19.02 4.69 -21.03
C PRO A 95 18.51 5.19 -22.40
N ILE A 96 19.33 5.94 -23.12
CA ILE A 96 19.01 6.41 -24.48
C ILE A 96 18.62 5.23 -25.37
N GLY A 97 17.57 5.43 -26.18
CA GLY A 97 17.09 4.41 -27.11
C GLY A 97 16.10 3.41 -26.50
N LYS A 98 15.97 3.35 -25.17
CA LYS A 98 15.03 2.42 -24.52
C LYS A 98 13.61 2.99 -24.47
N PRO A 99 12.57 2.16 -24.60
CA PRO A 99 11.20 2.59 -24.41
C PRO A 99 10.92 2.82 -22.91
N PHE A 100 10.14 3.85 -22.61
CA PHE A 100 9.74 4.17 -21.24
C PHE A 100 8.34 4.80 -21.20
N LYS A 101 7.67 4.67 -20.05
CA LYS A 101 6.30 5.19 -19.87
C LYS A 101 6.15 5.87 -18.52
N LEU A 102 5.51 7.02 -18.52
CA LEU A 102 5.07 7.72 -17.32
C LEU A 102 3.56 7.62 -17.24
N SER A 103 3.01 7.08 -16.15
CA SER A 103 1.56 6.98 -15.95
C SER A 103 1.10 7.93 -14.85
N CYS A 104 0.10 8.74 -15.18
CA CYS A 104 -0.49 9.66 -14.21
C CYS A 104 -1.44 8.97 -13.23
N LEU A 105 -2.15 7.95 -13.70
CA LEU A 105 -3.11 7.16 -12.93
C LEU A 105 -2.42 5.91 -12.36
N THR A 106 -2.85 5.49 -11.16
CA THR A 106 -2.43 4.24 -10.53
C THR A 106 -3.50 3.15 -10.75
N SER A 107 -3.13 1.90 -10.49
CA SER A 107 -4.02 0.74 -10.58
C SER A 107 -5.32 0.93 -9.80
N GLU A 108 -5.27 1.58 -8.65
CA GLU A 108 -6.43 1.80 -7.78
C GLU A 108 -7.44 2.74 -8.44
N MET A 109 -6.98 3.64 -9.31
CA MET A 109 -7.81 4.57 -10.09
C MET A 109 -8.28 3.93 -11.41
N ILE A 110 -7.46 3.06 -12.00
CA ILE A 110 -7.73 2.35 -13.25
C ILE A 110 -8.57 1.11 -12.95
N GLY A 111 -9.86 1.31 -12.71
CA GLY A 111 -10.80 0.22 -12.39
C GLY A 111 -12.05 0.67 -11.65
N VAL A 112 -12.08 1.91 -11.17
CA VAL A 112 -13.29 2.50 -10.56
C VAL A 112 -14.19 3.01 -11.69
N GLY A 113 -15.09 2.15 -12.16
CA GLY A 113 -15.99 2.37 -13.30
C GLY A 113 -17.06 3.46 -13.10
N SER A 114 -16.79 4.53 -12.36
CA SER A 114 -17.76 5.61 -12.10
C SER A 114 -17.17 7.03 -12.17
N GLN A 115 -15.84 7.20 -12.13
CA GLN A 115 -15.21 8.51 -12.25
C GLN A 115 -14.45 8.66 -13.57
N ALA A 116 -14.92 9.59 -14.40
CA ALA A 116 -14.13 10.14 -15.49
C ALA A 116 -13.15 11.18 -14.91
N PHE A 117 -11.90 11.11 -15.38
CA PHE A 117 -10.83 12.00 -14.96
C PHE A 117 -10.38 12.90 -16.11
N ILE A 118 -10.05 14.14 -15.78
CA ILE A 118 -9.32 15.05 -16.66
C ILE A 118 -7.87 15.02 -16.20
N TYR A 119 -6.94 14.80 -17.12
CA TYR A 119 -5.51 14.84 -16.83
C TYR A 119 -4.84 15.89 -17.69
N THR A 120 -3.98 16.68 -17.06
CA THR A 120 -3.20 17.71 -17.75
C THR A 120 -1.72 17.49 -17.50
N TRP A 121 -0.93 17.58 -18.56
CA TRP A 121 0.50 17.39 -18.52
C TRP A 121 1.23 18.70 -18.71
N ARG A 122 2.31 18.88 -17.95
CA ARG A 122 3.26 19.97 -18.13
C ARG A 122 4.69 19.43 -18.06
N LEU A 123 5.61 20.11 -18.71
CA LEU A 123 7.01 19.70 -18.82
C LEU A 123 7.93 20.89 -18.55
N ALA A 124 8.87 20.69 -17.62
CA ALA A 124 10.07 21.50 -17.45
C ALA A 124 11.26 20.72 -18.07
N ARG A 125 11.63 21.04 -19.31
CA ARG A 125 12.68 20.32 -20.04
C ARG A 125 14.05 20.56 -19.41
N GLY A 126 14.86 19.50 -19.32
CA GLY A 126 16.25 19.53 -18.87
C GLY A 126 16.47 19.82 -17.38
N ILE A 127 15.40 20.05 -16.59
CA ILE A 127 15.51 20.45 -15.19
C ILE A 127 14.69 19.52 -14.31
N ILE A 128 15.26 19.14 -13.16
CA ILE A 128 14.58 18.40 -12.10
C ILE A 128 14.11 19.39 -11.04
N SER A 129 12.82 19.73 -11.03
CA SER A 129 12.27 20.74 -10.11
C SER A 129 10.77 20.53 -9.86
N THR A 130 10.30 20.97 -8.71
CA THR A 130 8.87 21.08 -8.36
C THR A 130 8.36 22.52 -8.43
N ASP A 131 9.18 23.47 -8.88
CA ASP A 131 8.78 24.86 -9.09
C ASP A 131 7.85 24.99 -10.29
N ASP A 132 6.58 25.26 -10.00
CA ASP A 132 5.48 25.36 -10.95
C ASP A 132 5.70 26.41 -12.06
N LEU A 133 6.57 27.41 -11.85
CA LEU A 133 6.85 28.47 -12.83
C LEU A 133 7.65 27.98 -14.05
N LEU A 134 8.40 26.90 -13.91
CA LEU A 134 9.26 26.36 -14.97
C LEU A 134 8.50 25.49 -15.98
N PHE A 135 7.24 25.15 -15.68
CA PHE A 135 6.47 24.16 -16.40
C PHE A 135 5.68 24.75 -17.57
N LYS A 136 5.92 24.23 -18.78
CA LYS A 136 5.13 24.56 -19.97
C LYS A 136 4.09 23.48 -20.28
N PRO A 137 2.92 23.82 -20.86
CA PRO A 137 1.94 22.82 -21.27
C PRO A 137 2.54 21.74 -22.19
N PHE A 138 2.30 20.48 -21.88
CA PHE A 138 2.73 19.34 -22.68
C PHE A 138 1.50 18.69 -23.32
N LYS A 139 1.37 18.83 -24.64
CA LYS A 139 0.19 18.34 -25.37
C LYS A 139 0.25 16.82 -25.50
N THR A 140 -0.57 16.11 -24.74
CA THR A 140 -0.84 14.68 -24.93
C THR A 140 -2.29 14.38 -24.55
N PRO A 141 -3.03 13.65 -25.40
CA PRO A 141 -4.41 13.27 -25.10
C PRO A 141 -4.50 12.05 -24.16
N SER A 142 -3.38 11.52 -23.66
CA SER A 142 -3.34 10.29 -22.86
C SER A 142 -2.89 10.54 -21.42
N TYR A 143 -3.42 9.74 -20.49
CA TYR A 143 -2.95 9.67 -19.11
C TYR A 143 -1.57 9.00 -18.99
N VAL A 144 -1.00 8.54 -20.10
CA VAL A 144 0.33 7.96 -20.20
C VAL A 144 1.17 8.72 -21.23
N ILE A 145 2.37 9.13 -20.83
CA ILE A 145 3.41 9.58 -21.76
C ILE A 145 4.23 8.36 -22.17
N LYS A 146 4.31 8.08 -23.47
CA LYS A 146 5.12 6.99 -24.03
C LYS A 146 6.33 7.60 -24.73
N LEU A 147 7.52 7.23 -24.27
CA LEU A 147 8.79 7.56 -24.89
C LEU A 147 9.29 6.30 -25.59
N SER A 148 9.31 6.28 -26.91
CA SER A 148 9.68 5.08 -27.67
C SER A 148 10.25 5.48 -29.03
N PRO A 149 11.57 5.65 -29.15
CA PRO A 149 12.59 5.53 -28.09
C PRO A 149 12.70 6.78 -27.20
N ALA A 150 13.20 6.62 -25.97
CA ALA A 150 13.58 7.76 -25.13
C ALA A 150 14.85 8.44 -25.66
N LYS A 151 14.81 9.78 -25.77
CA LYS A 151 15.89 10.65 -26.22
C LYS A 151 16.38 11.53 -25.07
N GLU A 152 17.60 12.02 -25.17
CA GLU A 152 18.14 12.98 -24.18
C GLU A 152 17.26 14.23 -24.06
N SER A 153 16.66 14.68 -25.16
CA SER A 153 15.72 15.83 -25.17
C SER A 153 14.37 15.58 -24.47
N ASP A 154 14.09 14.33 -24.07
CA ASP A 154 12.96 13.96 -23.22
C ASP A 154 13.30 14.12 -21.72
N ALA A 155 14.57 14.38 -21.37
CA ALA A 155 14.95 14.62 -19.99
C ALA A 155 14.28 15.90 -19.43
N GLY A 156 13.95 15.86 -18.14
CA GLY A 156 13.29 16.97 -17.43
C GLY A 156 12.26 16.49 -16.43
N THR A 157 11.44 17.41 -15.92
CA THR A 157 10.34 17.08 -15.01
C THR A 157 9.00 17.12 -15.72
N TYR A 158 8.28 16.01 -15.69
CA TYR A 158 6.89 15.93 -16.13
C TYR A 158 5.97 16.08 -14.93
N ARG A 159 5.06 17.04 -14.97
CA ARG A 159 4.00 17.20 -13.97
C ARG A 159 2.70 16.69 -14.58
N CYS A 160 1.98 15.87 -13.82
CA CYS A 160 0.61 15.50 -14.14
C CYS A 160 -0.35 15.95 -13.03
N ASP A 161 -1.40 16.65 -13.43
CA ASP A 161 -2.53 16.99 -12.58
C ASP A 161 -3.76 16.18 -13.02
N VAL A 162 -4.40 15.50 -12.06
CA VAL A 162 -5.65 14.75 -12.25
C VAL A 162 -6.79 15.46 -11.54
N GLN A 163 -7.84 15.74 -12.29
CA GLN A 163 -9.07 16.35 -11.81
C GLN A 163 -10.26 15.42 -12.02
N LEU A 164 -11.25 15.53 -11.16
CA LEU A 164 -12.55 14.89 -11.36
C LEU A 164 -13.30 15.60 -12.48
N MET A 165 -13.83 14.87 -13.46
CA MET A 165 -14.53 15.49 -14.60
C MET A 165 -15.82 16.22 -14.18
N LYS A 166 -16.51 15.74 -13.15
CA LYS A 166 -17.78 16.35 -12.68
C LYS A 166 -17.58 17.67 -11.91
N THR A 167 -16.50 17.78 -11.14
CA THR A 167 -16.30 18.89 -10.19
C THR A 167 -15.05 19.71 -10.48
N PHE A 168 -14.22 19.29 -11.42
CA PHE A 168 -12.89 19.85 -11.71
C PHE A 168 -11.94 19.91 -10.51
N LYS A 169 -12.29 19.24 -9.40
CA LYS A 169 -11.47 19.20 -8.19
C LYS A 169 -10.18 18.44 -8.48
N LEU A 170 -9.05 19.06 -8.17
CA LEU A 170 -7.73 18.43 -8.22
C LEU A 170 -7.65 17.34 -7.15
N ILE A 171 -7.44 16.10 -7.58
CA ILE A 171 -7.36 14.92 -6.71
C ILE A 171 -5.95 14.32 -6.67
N LYS A 172 -5.10 14.64 -7.65
CA LYS A 172 -3.72 14.15 -7.69
C LYS A 172 -2.84 15.12 -8.45
N ARG A 173 -1.70 15.47 -7.89
CA ARG A 173 -0.57 16.13 -8.55
C ARG A 173 0.67 15.31 -8.29
N ILE A 174 1.36 14.92 -9.36
CA ILE A 174 2.58 14.14 -9.28
C ILE A 174 3.63 14.69 -10.23
N TYR A 175 4.88 14.68 -9.81
CA TYR A 175 6.02 15.10 -10.59
C TYR A 175 6.89 13.87 -10.91
N PHE A 176 7.36 13.77 -12.14
CA PHE A 176 8.26 12.71 -12.61
C PHE A 176 9.54 13.36 -13.12
N GLY A 177 10.62 13.25 -12.34
CA GLY A 177 11.95 13.69 -12.75
C GLY A 177 12.62 12.61 -13.60
N LEU A 178 12.63 12.80 -14.91
CA LEU A 178 13.20 11.86 -15.88
C LEU A 178 14.60 12.29 -16.31
N ARG A 179 15.58 11.41 -16.09
CA ARG A 179 16.94 11.50 -16.64
C ARG A 179 17.05 10.50 -17.78
N VAL A 180 17.47 10.95 -18.96
CA VAL A 180 17.75 10.06 -20.08
C VAL A 180 19.25 10.13 -20.36
N ILE A 181 19.96 9.03 -20.07
CA ILE A 181 21.44 8.99 -20.09
C ILE A 181 21.96 7.95 -21.08
N PRO A 182 23.15 8.15 -21.66
CA PRO A 182 23.87 7.11 -22.39
C PRO A 182 24.03 5.81 -21.57
N ASN A 183 24.07 4.65 -22.26
CA ASN A 183 24.15 3.32 -21.62
C ASN A 183 25.46 3.09 -20.83
N ASP A 184 26.48 3.88 -21.12
CA ASP A 184 27.83 3.86 -20.56
C ASP A 184 27.96 4.64 -19.25
N LEU A 185 26.88 5.29 -18.77
CA LEU A 185 26.84 6.04 -17.52
C LEU A 185 26.00 5.33 -16.44
N VAL A 186 26.33 5.57 -15.17
CA VAL A 186 25.74 4.91 -13.97
C VAL A 186 24.22 5.12 -13.88
N ASP A 187 23.45 4.04 -13.65
CA ASP A 187 22.01 4.08 -13.39
C ASP A 187 21.72 4.72 -12.01
N LEU A 188 21.27 5.98 -12.00
CA LEU A 188 20.93 6.73 -10.79
C LEU A 188 19.50 6.46 -10.28
N ASN A 189 18.88 5.32 -10.64
CA ASN A 189 17.55 4.99 -10.16
C ASN A 189 17.58 4.54 -8.69
N PHE A 190 17.40 5.51 -7.77
CA PHE A 190 17.38 5.28 -6.33
C PHE A 190 16.41 4.17 -5.89
N GLN A 191 15.25 4.03 -6.55
CA GLN A 191 14.26 3.00 -6.20
C GLN A 191 14.76 1.59 -6.51
N LYS A 192 15.62 1.42 -7.54
CA LYS A 192 16.34 0.17 -7.80
C LYS A 192 17.45 -0.05 -6.77
N SER A 193 18.14 1.01 -6.37
CA SER A 193 19.26 0.97 -5.42
C SER A 193 18.84 0.76 -3.97
N LEU A 194 17.55 0.92 -3.63
CA LEU A 194 17.05 0.55 -2.31
C LEU A 194 17.31 -0.94 -2.04
N THR A 195 18.06 -1.21 -0.98
CA THR A 195 18.28 -2.57 -0.48
C THR A 195 16.96 -3.22 -0.08
N LEU A 196 16.90 -4.55 -0.08
CA LEU A 196 15.71 -5.30 0.32
C LEU A 196 15.19 -4.82 1.70
N GLU A 197 16.12 -4.60 2.64
CA GLU A 197 15.83 -4.09 3.98
C GLU A 197 15.20 -2.69 3.96
N GLN A 198 15.66 -1.78 3.08
CA GLN A 198 15.06 -0.45 2.95
C GLN A 198 13.69 -0.47 2.28
N LYS A 199 13.47 -1.41 1.33
CA LYS A 199 12.14 -1.63 0.74
C LYS A 199 11.17 -2.19 1.77
N LEU A 200 11.64 -3.13 2.59
CA LEU A 200 10.86 -3.71 3.69
C LEU A 200 10.56 -2.66 4.76
N ALA A 201 11.54 -1.84 5.17
CA ALA A 201 11.33 -0.77 6.15
C ALA A 201 10.40 0.36 5.67
N ALA A 202 10.41 0.68 4.36
CA ALA A 202 9.43 1.60 3.78
C ALA A 202 8.01 1.01 3.84
N ASN A 203 7.86 -0.28 3.57
CA ASN A 203 6.58 -0.99 3.66
C ASN A 203 6.14 -1.24 5.12
N GLU A 204 7.09 -1.40 6.05
CA GLU A 204 6.85 -1.63 7.48
C GLU A 204 6.43 -0.34 8.19
N LYS A 205 6.97 0.82 7.77
CA LYS A 205 6.45 2.12 8.22
C LYS A 205 5.05 2.44 7.70
N GLU A 206 4.63 1.83 6.59
CA GLU A 206 3.23 1.83 6.12
C GLU A 206 2.35 0.78 6.83
N GLY A 207 2.96 -0.09 7.66
CA GLY A 207 2.32 -1.24 8.26
C GLY A 207 2.45 -1.27 9.77
N ASN A 208 1.83 -0.33 10.48
CA ASN A 208 1.49 -0.55 11.89
C ASN A 208 0.03 -0.21 12.19
N GLN A 209 -0.88 -1.05 11.69
CA GLN A 209 -1.87 -1.77 12.51
C GLN A 209 -2.67 -2.72 11.59
N GLN A 210 -2.33 -4.01 11.71
CA GLN A 210 -3.15 -5.19 11.45
C GLN A 210 -4.12 -5.18 10.25
N ASN A 211 -3.67 -5.80 9.16
CA ASN A 211 -4.36 -6.90 8.43
C ASN A 211 -3.56 -7.29 7.16
N GLY A 212 -2.28 -7.63 7.35
CA GLY A 212 -1.40 -8.11 6.27
C GLY A 212 -1.54 -9.60 5.93
N THR A 213 -2.57 -10.29 6.43
CA THR A 213 -2.68 -11.75 6.31
C THR A 213 -3.08 -12.21 4.90
N SER A 214 -3.76 -11.38 4.08
CA SER A 214 -4.22 -11.83 2.75
C SER A 214 -3.18 -11.68 1.64
N VAL A 215 -2.35 -10.63 1.67
CA VAL A 215 -1.39 -10.34 0.60
C VAL A 215 -0.08 -11.12 0.75
N ILE A 216 0.39 -11.32 1.99
CA ILE A 216 1.61 -12.12 2.25
C ILE A 216 1.37 -13.60 1.91
N VAL A 217 0.17 -14.13 2.17
CA VAL A 217 -0.20 -15.50 1.84
C VAL A 217 -0.17 -15.74 0.32
N GLN A 218 -0.63 -14.78 -0.49
CA GLN A 218 -0.66 -14.95 -1.94
C GLN A 218 0.75 -15.00 -2.58
N TRP A 219 1.69 -14.15 -2.14
CA TRP A 219 3.07 -14.16 -2.65
C TRP A 219 3.88 -15.35 -2.14
N HIS A 220 3.71 -15.72 -0.87
CA HIS A 220 4.40 -16.89 -0.32
C HIS A 220 3.93 -18.18 -1.02
N GLN A 221 2.63 -18.30 -1.30
CA GLN A 221 2.05 -19.45 -1.99
C GLN A 221 2.53 -19.56 -3.45
N GLN A 222 2.61 -18.45 -4.19
CA GLN A 222 3.09 -18.44 -5.57
C GLN A 222 4.60 -18.75 -5.68
N SER A 223 5.39 -18.30 -4.71
CA SER A 223 6.81 -18.66 -4.59
C SER A 223 7.00 -20.13 -4.21
N TRP A 224 6.17 -20.68 -3.32
CA TRP A 224 6.28 -22.06 -2.85
C TRP A 224 5.92 -23.05 -3.96
N GLN A 225 4.88 -22.76 -4.75
CA GLN A 225 4.51 -23.61 -5.89
C GLN A 225 5.57 -23.66 -6.99
N ARG A 226 6.28 -22.56 -7.28
CA ARG A 226 7.41 -22.58 -8.23
C ARG A 226 8.59 -23.41 -7.72
N ARG A 227 8.90 -23.34 -6.43
CA ARG A 227 9.96 -24.15 -5.82
C ARG A 227 9.58 -25.63 -5.80
N ALA A 228 8.32 -25.96 -5.47
CA ALA A 228 7.81 -27.33 -5.52
C ALA A 228 7.89 -27.92 -6.93
N LEU A 229 7.46 -27.18 -7.96
CA LEU A 229 7.57 -27.61 -9.36
C LEU A 229 9.01 -27.88 -9.78
N LEU A 230 9.97 -27.04 -9.37
CA LEU A 230 11.39 -27.25 -9.66
C LEU A 230 11.94 -28.51 -8.98
N VAL A 231 11.59 -28.78 -7.72
CA VAL A 231 12.01 -30.00 -7.02
C VAL A 231 11.40 -31.24 -7.68
N PHE A 232 10.12 -31.19 -8.08
CA PHE A 232 9.48 -32.28 -8.81
C PHE A 232 10.16 -32.55 -10.17
N LEU A 233 10.51 -31.50 -10.92
CA LEU A 233 11.20 -31.64 -12.20
C LEU A 233 12.60 -32.24 -12.04
N ILE A 234 13.35 -31.84 -11.01
CA ILE A 234 14.66 -32.41 -10.69
C ILE A 234 14.52 -33.88 -10.30
N GLY A 235 13.53 -34.21 -9.46
CA GLY A 235 13.27 -35.59 -9.02
C GLY A 235 12.92 -36.54 -10.17
N ILE A 236 12.05 -36.10 -11.10
CA ILE A 236 11.71 -36.86 -12.31
C ILE A 236 12.95 -37.04 -13.19
N GLY A 237 13.72 -35.98 -13.42
CA GLY A 237 14.94 -36.03 -14.22
C GLY A 237 15.98 -37.02 -13.67
N SER A 238 16.22 -36.99 -12.35
CA SER A 238 17.16 -37.91 -11.71
C SER A 238 16.68 -39.36 -11.72
N GLY A 239 15.38 -39.60 -11.55
CA GLY A 239 14.79 -40.94 -11.55
C GLY A 239 14.91 -41.61 -12.92
N VAL A 240 14.62 -40.88 -13.99
CA VAL A 240 14.74 -41.41 -15.37
C VAL A 240 16.20 -41.72 -15.70
N ALA A 241 17.14 -40.82 -15.38
CA ALA A 241 18.56 -41.04 -15.62
C ALA A 241 19.09 -42.28 -14.86
N GLY A 242 18.72 -42.42 -13.58
CA GLY A 242 19.10 -43.58 -12.78
C GLY A 242 18.51 -44.90 -13.32
N GLY A 243 17.23 -44.89 -13.70
CA GLY A 243 16.56 -46.07 -14.26
C GLY A 243 17.18 -46.54 -15.57
N VAL A 244 17.53 -45.61 -16.47
CA VAL A 244 18.20 -45.95 -17.74
C VAL A 244 19.58 -46.57 -17.48
N LEU A 245 20.38 -45.98 -16.57
CA LEU A 245 21.70 -46.51 -16.23
C LEU A 245 21.62 -47.94 -15.67
N VAL A 246 20.76 -48.18 -14.69
CA VAL A 246 20.59 -49.51 -14.10
C VAL A 246 20.06 -50.52 -15.13
N GLY A 247 19.10 -50.10 -15.97
CA GLY A 247 18.59 -50.91 -17.07
C GLY A 247 19.67 -51.32 -18.07
N THR A 248 20.54 -50.38 -18.47
CA THR A 248 21.65 -50.68 -19.37
C THR A 248 22.66 -51.64 -18.75
N VAL A 249 23.02 -51.47 -17.48
CA VAL A 249 23.95 -52.37 -16.78
C VAL A 249 23.36 -53.78 -16.66
N LEU A 250 22.10 -53.91 -16.25
CA LEU A 250 21.41 -55.21 -16.20
C LEU A 250 21.32 -55.86 -17.58
N TYR A 251 21.04 -55.08 -18.63
CA TYR A 251 21.02 -55.56 -19.99
C TYR A 251 22.38 -56.16 -20.40
N PHE A 252 23.48 -55.44 -20.17
CA PHE A 252 24.82 -55.95 -20.48
C PHE A 252 25.21 -57.18 -19.65
N LEU A 253 24.83 -57.23 -18.37
CA LEU A 253 25.05 -58.41 -17.52
C LEU A 253 24.27 -59.63 -18.00
N LEU A 254 23.01 -59.45 -18.42
CA LEU A 254 22.18 -60.53 -18.96
C LEU A 254 22.68 -61.00 -20.34
N GLU A 255 23.14 -60.09 -21.19
CA GLU A 255 23.76 -60.41 -22.48
C GLU A 255 25.05 -61.23 -22.29
N ALA A 256 25.91 -60.83 -21.35
CA ALA A 256 27.12 -61.58 -20.99
C ALA A 256 26.79 -62.98 -20.45
N HIS A 257 25.75 -63.10 -19.60
CA HIS A 257 25.31 -64.39 -19.07
C HIS A 257 24.71 -65.31 -20.14
N ARG A 258 24.00 -64.76 -21.13
CA ARG A 258 23.50 -65.52 -22.29
C ARG A 258 24.65 -65.99 -23.18
N LYS A 259 25.63 -65.12 -23.45
CA LYS A 259 26.79 -65.47 -24.26
C LYS A 259 27.64 -66.58 -23.63
N ASN A 260 27.83 -66.54 -22.31
CA ASN A 260 28.52 -67.59 -21.57
C ASN A 260 27.76 -68.93 -21.59
N ARG A 261 26.41 -68.91 -21.52
CA ARG A 261 25.62 -70.15 -21.65
C ARG A 261 25.63 -70.76 -23.06
N ALA A 262 25.79 -69.95 -24.09
CA ALA A 262 25.92 -70.45 -25.47
C ALA A 262 27.32 -71.00 -25.80
N THR A 263 28.28 -70.94 -24.87
CA THR A 263 29.63 -71.50 -25.03
C THR A 263 29.85 -72.81 -24.27
N GLU A 264 28.81 -73.32 -23.58
CA GLU A 264 28.81 -74.57 -22.80
C GLU A 264 27.99 -75.72 -23.45
N GLU A 265 27.53 -75.56 -24.70
CA GLU A 265 26.97 -76.64 -25.54
C GLU A 265 27.93 -77.04 -26.67
#